data_AF-A0A379AVB1-F1
#
_entry.id   AF-A0A379AVB1-F1
#
_cell.length_a   1.000
_cell.length_b   1.000
_cell.length_c   1.000
_cell.angle_alpha   90.00
_cell.angle_beta   90.00
_cell.angle_gamma   90.00
#
_symmetry.space_group_name_H-M   'P 1'
#
loop_
_entity.id
_entity.type
_entity.pdbx_description
1 polymer ?
#
loop_
_entity_poly.entity_id
_entity_poly.type
_entity_poly.pdbx_seq_one_letter_code
_entity_poly.pdbx_strand_id
1 'polypeptide(L)' 'MPQYRYAKMKNVYFIPSVNALILWLENESLIDFLDPNDHRKTIEGYPAPKRAVILANK' A
#
# COMPACT_ATOMS: atom_id res chain seq x y z
N MET A 1 9.39 -10.01 -8.65
CA MET A 1 10.00 -10.52 -7.39
C MET A 1 11.51 -10.68 -7.56
N PRO A 2 12.40 -10.01 -6.79
CA PRO A 2 13.84 -10.18 -6.95
C PRO A 2 14.29 -11.55 -6.41
N GLN A 3 15.01 -12.31 -7.22
CA GLN A 3 15.37 -13.71 -6.95
C GLN A 3 16.46 -13.89 -5.87
N TYR A 4 17.09 -12.82 -5.38
CA TYR A 4 18.19 -12.89 -4.42
C TYR A 4 17.94 -12.08 -3.14
N ARG A 5 18.43 -12.61 -2.02
CA ARG A 5 18.23 -12.10 -0.66
C ARG A 5 19.03 -10.81 -0.45
N TYR A 6 18.34 -9.67 -0.40
CA TYR A 6 18.88 -8.31 -0.22
C TYR A 6 19.55 -8.06 1.17
N ALA A 7 19.39 -8.98 2.11
CA ALA A 7 19.57 -8.74 3.55
C ALA A 7 21.02 -8.75 4.10
N LYS A 8 22.07 -8.55 3.27
CA LYS A 8 23.47 -8.74 3.75
C LYS A 8 24.42 -7.56 3.64
N MET A 9 23.93 -6.33 3.44
CA MET A 9 24.77 -5.11 3.53
C MET A 9 24.52 -4.38 4.85
N LYS A 10 25.57 -4.23 5.67
CA LYS A 10 25.52 -3.51 6.94
C LYS A 10 25.38 -2.00 6.67
N ASN A 11 24.38 -1.34 7.24
CA ASN A 11 24.13 0.12 7.15
C ASN A 11 23.87 0.71 5.74
N VAL A 12 23.44 -0.09 4.75
CA VAL A 12 23.02 0.44 3.45
C VAL A 12 21.51 0.29 3.31
N TYR A 13 20.78 1.40 3.40
CA TYR A 13 19.36 1.44 3.05
C TYR A 13 19.25 1.50 1.52
N PHE A 14 18.60 0.49 0.94
CA PHE A 14 18.20 0.54 -0.45
C PHE A 14 17.07 1.54 -0.60
N ILE A 15 17.28 2.57 -1.40
CA ILE A 15 16.16 3.36 -1.92
C ILE A 15 15.89 2.79 -3.32
N PRO A 16 14.82 2.00 -3.50
CA PRO A 16 14.47 1.45 -4.81
C PRO A 16 14.19 2.59 -5.80
N SER A 17 14.44 2.32 -7.09
CA SER A 17 14.01 3.20 -8.17
C SER A 17 12.48 3.20 -8.30
N VAL A 18 11.92 4.23 -8.96
CA VAL A 18 10.46 4.35 -9.18
C VAL A 18 9.88 3.09 -9.83
N ASN A 19 10.57 2.53 -10.85
CA ASN A 19 10.13 1.30 -11.50
C ASN A 19 10.14 0.09 -10.57
N ALA A 20 11.11 0.00 -9.65
CA ALA A 20 11.17 -1.07 -8.65
C ALA A 20 10.07 -0.93 -7.59
N LEU A 21 9.73 0.31 -7.18
CA LEU A 21 8.60 0.57 -6.29
C LEU A 21 7.26 0.18 -6.93
N ILE A 22 7.06 0.51 -8.20
CA ILE A 22 5.87 0.10 -8.96
C ILE A 22 5.76 -1.43 -8.98
N LEU A 23 6.85 -2.14 -9.31
CA LEU A 23 6.94 -3.61 -9.26
C LEU A 23 6.65 -4.19 -7.87
N TRP A 24 6.99 -3.47 -6.80
CA TRP A 24 6.71 -3.91 -5.42
C TRP A 24 5.26 -3.67 -5.00
N LEU A 25 4.59 -2.71 -5.64
CA LEU A 25 3.19 -2.33 -5.41
C LEU A 25 2.24 -2.96 -6.46
N GLU A 26 2.72 -3.90 -7.27
CA GLU A 26 2.00 -4.56 -8.39
C GLU A 26 0.82 -5.45 -8.00
N ASN A 27 0.59 -5.68 -6.70
CA ASN A 27 -0.56 -6.46 -6.26
C ASN A 27 -1.81 -5.56 -6.29
N GLU A 28 -2.55 -5.49 -5.20
CA GLU A 28 -3.81 -4.76 -5.13
C GLU A 28 -3.59 -3.41 -4.44
N SER A 29 -4.04 -2.35 -5.10
CA SER A 29 -4.12 -0.99 -4.58
C SER A 29 -5.51 -0.73 -4.01
N LEU A 30 -5.70 0.44 -3.38
CA LEU A 30 -6.99 0.82 -2.80
C LEU A 30 -8.14 0.78 -3.83
N ILE A 31 -7.84 1.05 -5.10
CA ILE A 31 -8.84 1.09 -6.17
C ILE A 31 -9.46 -0.28 -6.44
N ASP A 32 -8.70 -1.35 -6.25
CA ASP A 32 -9.16 -2.73 -6.49
C ASP A 32 -10.13 -3.21 -5.42
N PHE A 33 -10.18 -2.52 -4.27
CA PHE A 33 -11.09 -2.78 -3.16
C PHE A 33 -12.34 -1.90 -3.15
N LEU A 34 -12.50 -0.99 -4.13
CA LEU A 34 -13.67 -0.14 -4.28
C LEU A 34 -14.65 -0.70 -5.32
N ASP A 35 -15.95 -0.44 -5.14
CA ASP A 35 -16.95 -0.81 -6.14
C ASP A 35 -16.70 -0.04 -7.46
N PRO A 36 -16.56 -0.74 -8.61
CA PRO A 36 -16.27 -0.12 -9.91
C PRO A 36 -17.33 0.89 -10.38
N ASN A 37 -18.56 0.79 -9.88
CA ASN A 37 -19.67 1.68 -10.22
C ASN A 37 -19.91 2.76 -9.15
N ASP A 38 -19.48 2.53 -7.90
CA ASP A 38 -19.63 3.47 -6.78
C ASP A 38 -18.45 3.42 -5.80
N HIS A 39 -17.42 4.25 -6.05
CA HIS A 39 -16.24 4.38 -5.19
C HIS A 39 -16.50 4.79 -3.73
N ARG A 40 -17.75 5.07 -3.33
CA ARG A 40 -18.12 5.31 -1.93
C ARG A 40 -18.28 4.01 -1.15
N LYS A 41 -18.27 2.86 -1.83
CA LYS A 41 -18.38 1.54 -1.25
C LYS A 41 -17.17 0.68 -1.58
N THR A 42 -16.87 -0.25 -0.69
CA THR A 42 -15.95 -1.35 -0.99
C THR A 42 -16.64 -2.35 -1.92
N ILE A 43 -15.87 -3.24 -2.56
CA ILE A 43 -16.40 -4.34 -3.38
C ILE A 43 -17.37 -5.28 -2.64
N GLU A 44 -17.35 -5.27 -1.30
CA GLU A 44 -18.25 -6.02 -0.43
C GLU A 44 -19.54 -5.26 -0.08
N GLY A 45 -19.67 -4.00 -0.49
CA GLY A 45 -20.83 -3.14 -0.24
C GLY A 45 -20.78 -2.31 1.05
N TYR A 46 -19.68 -2.36 1.82
CA TYR A 46 -19.47 -1.53 3.01
C TYR A 46 -19.04 -0.10 2.63
N PRO A 47 -19.24 0.92 3.49
CA PRO A 47 -18.73 2.26 3.23
C PRO A 47 -17.20 2.27 3.06
N ALA A 48 -16.70 3.06 2.13
CA ALA A 48 -15.28 3.16 1.83
C ALA A 48 -14.44 3.46 3.10
N PRO A 49 -13.20 2.94 3.19
CA PRO A 49 -12.37 3.06 4.38
C PRO A 49 -12.13 4.52 4.79
N LYS A 50 -12.53 4.89 6.00
CA LYS A 50 -12.24 6.21 6.59
C LYS A 50 -11.18 6.06 7.67
N ARG A 51 -10.13 6.89 7.61
CA ARG A 51 -9.06 6.94 8.61
C ARG A 51 -9.29 8.14 9.52
N ALA A 52 -9.20 7.94 10.83
CA ALA A 52 -9.26 9.01 11.83
C ALA A 52 -7.95 9.02 12.62
N VAL A 53 -7.45 10.22 12.93
CA VAL A 53 -6.31 10.43 13.83
C VAL A 53 -6.85 11.14 15.06
N ILE A 54 -6.72 10.52 16.23
CA ILE A 54 -7.19 11.09 17.50
C ILE A 54 -5.95 11.54 18.28
N LEU A 55 -5.91 12.83 18.61
CA LEU A 55 -4.90 13.42 19.48
C LEU A 55 -5.56 13.68 20.83
N ALA A 56 -4.94 13.20 21.90
CA ALA A 56 -5.38 13.45 23.27
C ALA A 56 -4.24 14.08 24.07
N ASN A 57 -4.56 15.11 24.83
CA ASN A 57 -3.67 15.67 25.85
C ASN A 57 -4.15 15.21 27.22
N LYS A 58 -3.21 15.06 28.15
CA LYS A 58 -3.47 14.62 29.52
C LYS A 58 -4.30 15.64 30.29
#